data_AF-A0A964K6I5-F1
#
_entry.id   AF-A0A964K6I5-F1
#
_cell.length_a   1.000
_cell.length_b   1.000
_cell.length_c   1.000
_cell.angle_alpha   90.00
_cell.angle_beta   90.00
_cell.angle_gamma   90.00
#
_symmetry.space_group_name_H-M   'P 1'
#
loop_
_entity.id
_entity.type
_entity.pdbx_description
1 polymer ?
#
loop_
_entity_poly.entity_id
_entity_poly.type
_entity_poly.pdbx_seq_one_letter_code
_entity_poly.pdbx_strand_id
1 'polypeptide(L)'
;EKIERETRFYITSLTLDAKLSGPMIRDHWSVENGLHWTIDMTFRDDECRIRTEHAPANFTTIRHMANNLYRKAPGKDSIRLRRKTAAWDDEFLVSLIAA
;
A
#
# COMPACT_ATOMS: atom_id res chain seq x y z
N GLU A 1 8.85 13.80 27.06
CA GLU A 1 7.93 13.53 25.94
C GLU A 1 7.49 14.86 25.33
N LYS A 2 7.58 15.03 24.02
CA LYS A 2 7.24 16.30 23.34
C LYS A 2 5.78 16.21 22.89
N ILE A 3 4.92 17.06 23.43
CA ILE A 3 3.52 17.16 23.00
C ILE A 3 3.44 18.28 21.95
N GLU A 4 2.98 17.94 20.75
CA GLU A 4 2.72 18.91 19.69
C GLU A 4 1.22 19.01 19.43
N ARG A 5 0.75 20.23 19.09
CA ARG A 5 -0.63 20.49 18.69
C ARG A 5 -0.63 20.99 17.27
N GLU A 6 -1.47 20.39 16.44
CA GLU A 6 -1.71 20.79 15.06
C GLU A 6 -3.21 21.01 14.86
N THR A 7 -3.57 22.03 14.07
CA THR A 7 -4.95 22.27 13.65
C THR A 7 -5.02 22.08 12.14
N ARG A 8 -5.95 21.25 11.67
CA ARG A 8 -6.18 20.97 10.26
C ARG A 8 -7.63 21.29 9.90
N PHE A 9 -7.82 21.88 8.73
CA PHE A 9 -9.14 22.22 8.19
C PHE A 9 -9.51 21.21 7.09
N TYR A 10 -10.77 20.78 7.08
CA TYR A 10 -11.28 19.79 6.14
C TYR A 10 -12.54 20.31 5.48
N ILE A 11 -12.74 19.96 4.21
CA ILE A 11 -13.96 20.23 3.46
C ILE A 11 -14.56 18.88 3.09
N THR A 12 -15.85 18.70 3.35
CA THR A 12 -16.56 17.48 3.00
C THR A 12 -18.01 17.80 2.67
N SER A 13 -18.60 17.04 1.75
CA SER A 13 -20.04 17.04 1.51
C SER A 13 -20.81 16.24 2.56
N LEU A 14 -20.12 15.51 3.44
CA LEU A 14 -20.73 14.73 4.51
C LEU A 14 -21.16 15.63 5.67
N THR A 15 -22.43 15.59 6.02
CA THR A 15 -22.97 16.24 7.21
C THR A 15 -22.77 15.34 8.44
N LEU A 16 -21.53 15.29 8.94
CA LEU A 16 -21.13 14.51 10.12
C LEU A 16 -20.49 15.38 11.19
N ASP A 17 -20.67 15.00 12.46
CA ASP A 17 -19.98 15.64 13.59
C ASP A 17 -18.46 15.38 13.49
N ALA A 18 -17.66 16.36 13.96
CA ALA A 18 -16.21 16.27 14.01
C ALA A 18 -15.73 15.07 14.83
N LYS A 19 -16.48 14.66 15.87
CA LYS A 19 -16.16 13.47 16.68
C LYS A 19 -16.18 12.16 15.88
N LEU A 20 -17.04 12.07 14.88
CA LEU A 20 -17.14 10.91 13.98
C LEU A 20 -16.17 11.04 12.79
N SER A 21 -15.99 12.25 12.28
CA SER A 21 -15.11 12.53 11.14
C SER A 21 -13.63 12.35 11.47
N GLY A 22 -13.21 12.73 12.69
CA GLY A 22 -11.81 12.70 13.12
C GLY A 22 -11.15 11.31 13.03
N PRO A 23 -11.78 10.23 13.54
CA PRO A 23 -11.29 8.87 13.34
C PRO A 23 -11.14 8.50 11.86
N MET A 24 -12.15 8.75 11.02
CA MET A 24 -12.11 8.40 9.59
C MET A 24 -10.96 9.10 8.86
N ILE A 25 -10.73 10.38 9.15
CA ILE A 25 -9.61 11.16 8.59
C ILE A 25 -8.27 10.57 9.02
N ARG A 26 -8.14 10.14 10.29
CA ARG A 26 -6.92 9.48 10.77
C ARG A 26 -6.73 8.10 10.16
N ASP A 27 -7.82 7.35 9.99
CA ASP A 27 -7.77 6.05 9.35
C ASP A 27 -7.38 6.15 7.88
N HIS A 28 -7.71 7.25 7.20
CA HIS A 28 -7.26 7.49 5.83
C HIS A 28 -5.72 7.48 5.71
N TRP A 29 -4.99 7.94 6.73
CA TRP A 29 -3.53 7.87 6.77
C TRP A 29 -2.98 6.44 6.73
N SER A 30 -3.79 5.43 7.05
CA SER A 30 -3.41 4.03 6.89
C SER A 30 -3.18 3.64 5.42
N VAL A 31 -3.74 4.39 4.46
CA VAL A 31 -3.45 4.19 3.03
C VAL A 31 -2.01 4.57 2.73
N GLU A 32 -1.55 5.71 3.22
CA GLU A 32 -0.17 6.16 3.03
C GLU A 32 0.82 5.19 3.67
N ASN A 33 0.58 4.85 4.94
CA ASN A 33 1.47 3.98 5.69
C ASN A 33 1.42 2.52 5.22
N GLY A 34 0.24 2.03 4.83
CA GLY A 34 0.01 0.62 4.52
C GLY A 34 0.18 0.26 3.05
N LEU A 35 -0.11 1.21 2.14
CA LEU A 35 -0.02 1.01 0.69
C LEU A 35 1.13 1.80 0.08
N HIS A 36 1.09 3.13 0.11
CA HIS A 36 2.05 3.98 -0.61
C HIS A 36 3.49 3.70 -0.19
N TRP A 37 3.78 3.75 1.12
CA TRP A 37 5.11 3.44 1.62
C TRP A 37 5.62 2.05 1.18
N THR A 38 4.74 1.04 1.16
CA THR A 38 5.14 -0.30 0.72
C THR A 38 5.47 -0.31 -0.77
N ILE A 39 4.67 0.37 -1.59
CA ILE A 39 4.90 0.49 -3.04
C ILE A 39 6.21 1.26 -3.30
N ASP A 40 6.41 2.38 -2.64
CA ASP A 40 7.57 3.23 -2.83
C ASP A 40 8.86 2.53 -2.38
N MET A 41 8.89 1.96 -1.17
CA MET A 41 10.12 1.38 -0.62
C MET A 41 10.35 -0.08 -1.03
N THR A 42 9.30 -0.91 -1.08
CA THR A 42 9.47 -2.32 -1.44
C THR A 42 9.53 -2.46 -2.95
N PHE A 43 8.63 -1.83 -3.70
CA PHE A 43 8.59 -1.95 -5.17
C PHE A 43 9.44 -0.90 -5.90
N ARG A 44 10.04 0.05 -5.18
CA ARG A 44 10.89 1.11 -5.74
C ARG A 44 10.15 1.93 -6.79
N ASP A 45 8.91 2.28 -6.47
CA ASP A 45 8.03 3.01 -7.39
C ASP A 45 8.59 4.40 -7.69
N ASP A 46 9.00 5.16 -6.66
CA ASP A 46 9.67 6.46 -6.78
C ASP A 46 10.94 6.43 -7.66
N GLU A 47 11.72 5.34 -7.58
CA GLU A 47 12.94 5.18 -8.38
C GLU A 47 12.64 4.71 -9.81
N CYS A 48 11.42 4.27 -10.10
CA CYS A 48 11.05 3.70 -11.38
C CYS A 48 11.08 4.77 -12.49
N ARG A 49 11.77 4.46 -13.59
CA ARG A 49 11.93 5.40 -14.72
C ARG A 49 11.00 5.13 -15.90
N ILE A 50 10.07 4.20 -15.78
CA ILE A 50 9.11 3.84 -16.82
C ILE A 50 8.21 5.05 -17.11
N ARG A 51 8.22 5.54 -18.36
CA ARG A 51 7.47 6.75 -18.80
C ARG A 51 6.84 6.60 -20.19
N THR A 52 6.93 5.43 -20.80
CA THR A 52 6.53 5.21 -22.19
C THR A 52 5.10 4.68 -22.26
N GLU A 53 4.25 5.33 -23.06
CA GLU A 53 2.88 4.89 -23.34
C GLU A 53 2.10 4.52 -22.06
N HIS A 54 1.37 3.40 -22.08
CA HIS A 54 0.61 2.88 -20.95
C HIS A 54 1.44 2.12 -19.91
N ALA A 55 2.77 2.04 -20.09
CA ALA A 55 3.61 1.26 -19.19
C ALA A 55 3.54 1.74 -17.72
N PRO A 56 3.51 3.05 -17.39
CA PRO A 56 3.37 3.50 -16.00
C PRO A 56 2.10 2.98 -15.34
N ALA A 57 0.94 3.16 -15.99
CA ALA A 57 -0.34 2.72 -15.46
C ALA A 57 -0.40 1.19 -15.29
N ASN A 58 0.05 0.44 -16.31
CA ASN A 58 0.08 -1.02 -16.25
C ASN A 58 0.97 -1.53 -15.11
N PHE A 59 2.14 -0.91 -14.91
CA PHE A 59 3.05 -1.32 -13.86
C PHE A 59 2.50 -1.00 -12.46
N THR A 60 1.87 0.16 -12.27
CA THR A 60 1.16 0.50 -11.03
C THR A 60 0.08 -0.55 -10.73
N THR A 61 -0.74 -0.92 -11.71
CA THR A 61 -1.75 -1.96 -11.54
C THR A 61 -1.16 -3.29 -11.10
N ILE A 62 -0.10 -3.76 -11.78
CA ILE A 62 0.57 -5.03 -11.46
C ILE A 62 1.19 -4.99 -10.05
N ARG A 63 1.85 -3.89 -9.67
CA ARG A 63 2.44 -3.73 -8.33
C ARG A 63 1.38 -3.80 -7.24
N HIS A 64 0.23 -3.16 -7.45
CA HIS A 64 -0.90 -3.22 -6.51
C HIS A 64 -1.48 -4.62 -6.40
N MET A 65 -1.65 -5.34 -7.52
CA MET A 65 -2.09 -6.73 -7.53
C MET A 65 -1.12 -7.61 -6.73
N ALA A 66 0.19 -7.53 -7.02
CA ALA A 66 1.21 -8.29 -6.31
C ALA A 66 1.22 -7.98 -4.80
N ASN A 67 1.15 -6.70 -4.41
CA ASN A 67 1.09 -6.30 -3.00
C ASN A 67 -0.13 -6.91 -2.29
N ASN A 68 -1.30 -6.90 -2.94
CA ASN A 68 -2.51 -7.49 -2.37
C ASN A 68 -2.39 -9.01 -2.18
N LEU A 69 -1.80 -9.73 -3.15
CA LEU A 69 -1.53 -11.16 -3.01
C LEU A 69 -0.57 -11.44 -1.85
N TYR A 70 0.52 -10.68 -1.76
CA TYR A 70 1.47 -10.82 -0.65
C TYR A 70 0.85 -10.53 0.70
N ARG A 71 -0.09 -9.58 0.82
CA ARG A 71 -0.77 -9.29 2.09
C ARG A 71 -1.74 -10.39 2.51
N LYS A 72 -2.35 -11.09 1.55
CA LYS A 72 -3.26 -12.23 1.81
C LYS A 72 -2.53 -13.53 2.15
N ALA A 73 -1.27 -13.65 1.75
CA ALA A 73 -0.47 -14.84 2.00
C ALA A 73 -0.39 -15.16 3.52
N PRO A 74 -0.48 -16.44 3.90
CA PRO A 74 -0.37 -16.85 5.30
C PRO A 74 1.06 -16.61 5.86
N GLY A 75 1.19 -16.65 7.19
CA GLY A 75 2.47 -16.49 7.88
C GLY A 75 2.77 -15.06 8.34
N LYS A 76 4.01 -14.83 8.82
CA LYS A 76 4.45 -13.57 9.43
C LYS A 76 5.59 -12.86 8.67
N ASP A 77 5.93 -13.38 7.49
CA ASP A 77 7.03 -12.83 6.69
C ASP A 77 6.72 -11.43 6.19
N SER A 78 7.75 -10.58 6.15
CA SER A 78 7.64 -9.24 5.56
C SER A 78 7.28 -9.32 4.06
N ILE A 79 6.62 -8.28 3.54
CA ILE A 79 6.26 -8.19 2.11
C ILE A 79 7.52 -8.29 1.23
N ARG A 80 8.64 -7.71 1.68
CA ARG A 80 9.93 -7.83 0.99
C ARG A 80 10.40 -9.28 0.89
N LEU A 81 10.29 -10.06 1.97
CA LEU A 81 10.68 -11.47 1.97
C LEU A 81 9.74 -12.30 1.09
N ARG A 82 8.42 -12.13 1.24
CA ARG A 82 7.41 -12.81 0.41
C ARG A 82 7.64 -12.59 -1.08
N ARG A 83 7.91 -11.34 -1.48
CA ARG A 83 8.23 -11.02 -2.88
C ARG A 83 9.50 -11.74 -3.37
N LYS A 84 10.51 -11.85 -2.51
CA LYS A 84 11.77 -12.52 -2.85
C LYS A 84 11.59 -14.04 -2.92
N THR A 85 10.83 -14.64 -2.00
CA THR A 85 10.46 -16.06 -2.04
C THR A 85 9.68 -16.37 -3.31
N ALA A 86 8.66 -15.56 -3.64
CA ALA A 86 7.88 -15.72 -4.87
C ALA A 86 8.70 -15.55 -6.16
N ALA A 87 9.90 -14.98 -6.10
CA ALA A 87 10.81 -14.90 -7.24
C ALA A 87 11.74 -16.11 -7.37
N TRP A 88 11.85 -16.94 -6.32
CA TRP A 88 12.82 -18.04 -6.22
C TRP A 88 12.16 -19.42 -6.03
N ASP A 89 10.89 -19.44 -5.63
CA ASP A 89 10.10 -20.63 -5.35
C ASP A 89 8.79 -20.54 -6.14
N ASP A 90 8.72 -21.33 -7.22
CA ASP A 90 7.57 -21.38 -8.11
C ASP A 90 6.34 -21.98 -7.42
N GLU A 91 6.51 -22.92 -6.49
CA GLU A 91 5.39 -23.49 -5.74
C GLU A 91 4.75 -22.42 -4.85
N PHE A 92 5.59 -21.64 -4.15
CA PHE A 92 5.11 -20.50 -3.39
C PHE A 92 4.44 -19.44 -4.28
N LEU A 93 5.02 -19.09 -5.43
CA LEU A 93 4.42 -18.16 -6.38
C LEU A 93 3.03 -18.64 -6.86
N VAL A 94 2.91 -19.91 -7.25
CA VAL A 94 1.64 -20.50 -7.68
C VAL A 94 0.62 -20.48 -6.54
N SER A 95 1.04 -20.76 -5.30
CA SER A 95 0.16 -20.70 -4.13
C SER A 95 -0.44 -19.31 -3.89
N LEU A 96 0.26 -18.25 -4.29
CA LEU A 96 -0.23 -16.88 -4.18
C LEU A 96 -1.25 -16.53 -5.27
N ILE A 97 -1.03 -17.00 -6.50
CA ILE A 97 -1.84 -16.61 -7.67
C ILE A 97 -3.12 -17.46 -7.78
N ALA A 98 -3.07 -18.72 -7.35
CA ALA A 98 -4.19 -19.65 -7.42
C ALA A 98 -5.20 -19.51 -6.25
N ALA A 99 -4.96 -18.59 -5.32
CA ALA A 99 -5.75 -18.39 -4.10
C ALA A 99 -6.97 -17.46 -4.26
#